data_AF-A0A7H0YHB0-F1
#
_entry.id   AF-A0A7H0YHB0-F1
#
_cell.length_a   1.000
_cell.length_b   1.000
_cell.length_c   1.000
_cell.angle_alpha   90.00
_cell.angle_beta   90.00
_cell.angle_gamma   90.00
#
_symmetry.space_group_name_H-M   'P 1'
#
loop_
_entity.id
_entity.type
_entity.pdbx_description
1 polymer ?
#
loop_
_entity_poly.entity_id
_entity_poly.type
_entity_poly.pdbx_seq_one_letter_code
_entity_poly.pdbx_strand_id
1 'polypeptide(L)'
;MDKQKAVIWGYTGTRWTKRKHVLIDGLASTDLDTLNAYDNIHGGHHSFFPPGVNPNKHAVINQMRATAEKNVKHYINDFYHIDTYLYFKYDQTVIWMTRECGTNIYPAQSIESEQHRESVTTSFNYYTNQGRDSNKLYKVDNTQVVPVKTDKARQIIGIARSGGNRISDQERRNSAIQHTIKGV
;
A
#
# COMPACT_ATOMS: atom_id res chain seq x y z
N MET A 1 14.02 -4.07 17.09
CA MET A 1 14.27 -3.90 15.64
C MET A 1 15.41 -2.91 15.49
N ASP A 2 16.23 -3.06 14.44
CA ASP A 2 17.35 -2.17 14.20
C ASP A 2 16.89 -0.89 13.51
N LYS A 3 17.30 0.26 14.05
CA LYS A 3 16.97 1.57 13.48
C LYS A 3 17.55 1.71 12.07
N GLN A 4 16.70 2.00 11.10
CA GLN A 4 17.06 2.24 9.71
C GLN A 4 17.38 3.72 9.49
N LYS A 5 18.46 4.00 8.77
CA LYS A 5 18.75 5.37 8.32
C LYS A 5 17.78 5.75 7.22
N ALA A 6 17.24 6.96 7.26
CA ALA A 6 16.42 7.54 6.20
C ALA A 6 16.76 9.02 6.00
N VAL A 7 16.25 9.58 4.90
CA VAL A 7 16.38 10.99 4.55
C VAL A 7 14.98 11.56 4.34
N ILE A 8 14.67 12.63 5.06
CA ILE A 8 13.46 13.42 4.80
C ILE A 8 13.71 14.27 3.55
N TRP A 9 12.83 14.13 2.57
CA TRP A 9 12.74 15.01 1.41
C TRP A 9 11.38 15.72 1.41
N GLY A 10 11.35 17.01 1.11
CA GLY A 10 10.13 17.79 0.94
C GLY A 10 9.86 18.11 -0.52
N TYR A 11 8.65 17.87 -1.01
CA TYR A 11 8.19 18.28 -2.32
C TYR A 11 7.43 19.61 -2.24
N THR A 12 7.89 20.61 -2.99
CA THR A 12 7.34 21.97 -2.98
C THR A 12 6.57 22.31 -4.26
N GLY A 13 5.94 21.32 -4.89
CA GLY A 13 5.20 21.50 -6.15
C GLY A 13 6.06 21.48 -7.42
N THR A 14 7.36 21.80 -7.32
CA THR A 14 8.28 21.84 -8.48
C THR A 14 9.40 20.81 -8.39
N ARG A 15 9.96 20.60 -7.20
CA ARG A 15 11.09 19.69 -6.99
C ARG A 15 11.12 19.14 -5.58
N TRP A 16 11.85 18.05 -5.40
CA TRP A 16 12.19 17.51 -4.10
C TRP A 16 13.42 18.21 -3.53
N THR A 17 13.33 18.64 -2.27
CA THR A 17 14.42 19.27 -1.53
C THR A 17 14.80 18.40 -0.33
N LYS A 18 16.08 18.06 -0.23
CA LYS A 18 16.61 17.29 0.90
C LYS A 18 16.52 18.13 2.18
N ARG A 19 15.98 17.57 3.26
CA ARG A 19 15.84 18.27 4.55
C ARG A 19 16.85 17.78 5.57
N LYS A 20 16.73 16.52 6.01
CA LYS A 20 17.51 15.99 7.14
C LYS A 20 17.66 14.47 7.05
N HIS A 21 18.75 13.94 7.62
CA HIS A 21 18.87 12.50 7.89
C HIS A 21 18.23 12.16 9.24
N VAL A 22 17.55 11.02 9.31
CA VAL A 22 16.87 10.53 10.50
C VAL A 22 17.12 9.04 10.68
N LEU A 23 16.79 8.54 11.85
CA LEU A 23 16.72 7.11 12.16
C LEU A 23 15.26 6.76 12.42
N ILE A 24 14.74 5.78 11.71
CA ILE A 24 13.37 5.29 11.84
C ILE A 24 13.39 3.82 12.26
N ASP A 25 12.46 3.39 13.09
CA ASP A 25 12.33 1.98 13.53
C ASP A 25 10.99 1.43 13.05
N GLY A 26 10.96 1.04 11.77
CA GLY A 26 9.69 0.89 11.06
C GLY A 26 9.01 2.24 10.82
N LEU A 27 7.72 2.21 10.46
CA LEU A 27 6.90 3.42 10.31
C LEU A 27 5.97 3.49 11.53
N ALA A 28 6.42 4.13 12.61
CA ALA A 28 5.64 4.33 13.81
C ALA A 28 4.79 5.62 13.71
N SER A 29 3.81 5.77 14.60
CA SER A 29 3.00 7.01 14.67
C SER A 29 3.86 8.25 14.87
N THR A 30 4.93 8.15 15.66
CA THR A 30 5.89 9.25 15.90
C THR A 30 6.63 9.69 14.64
N ASP A 31 6.84 8.78 13.68
CA ASP A 31 7.46 9.10 12.40
C ASP A 31 6.48 9.88 11.49
N LEU A 32 5.19 9.52 11.53
CA LEU A 32 4.13 10.25 10.83
C LEU A 32 3.91 11.64 11.45
N ASP A 33 3.91 11.73 12.78
CA ASP A 33 3.86 13.01 13.50
C ASP A 33 5.05 13.90 13.14
N THR A 34 6.23 13.30 12.95
CA THR A 34 7.41 14.02 12.47
C THR A 34 7.16 14.59 11.07
N LEU A 35 6.67 13.80 10.11
CA LEU A 35 6.38 14.33 8.77
C LEU A 35 5.30 15.41 8.79
N ASN A 36 4.22 15.22 9.56
CA ASN A 36 3.19 16.24 9.77
C ASN A 36 3.77 17.55 10.32
N ALA A 37 4.64 17.47 11.33
CA ALA A 37 5.31 18.65 11.88
C ALA A 37 6.18 19.36 10.82
N TYR A 38 6.89 18.59 9.98
CA TYR A 38 7.67 19.16 8.87
C TYR A 38 6.79 19.84 7.83
N ASP A 39 5.67 19.22 7.45
CA ASP A 39 4.69 19.81 6.53
C ASP A 39 4.17 21.14 7.08
N ASN A 40 3.83 21.20 8.37
CA ASN A 40 3.34 22.40 9.04
C ASN A 40 4.40 23.53 9.11
N ILE A 41 5.67 23.19 9.34
CA ILE A 41 6.74 24.18 9.50
C ILE A 41 7.27 24.67 8.15
N HIS A 42 7.44 23.78 7.19
CA HIS A 42 8.17 24.06 5.95
C HIS A 42 7.28 24.18 4.73
N GLY A 43 5.99 23.86 4.85
CA GLY A 43 5.07 23.77 3.74
C GLY A 43 5.39 22.62 2.77
N GLY A 44 4.43 22.31 1.91
CA GLY A 44 4.52 21.19 0.97
C GLY A 44 4.30 19.84 1.66
N HIS A 45 4.80 18.78 1.04
CA HIS A 45 4.65 17.41 1.53
C HIS A 45 5.99 16.72 1.70
N HIS A 46 6.24 16.16 2.86
CA HIS A 46 7.49 15.51 3.22
C HIS A 46 7.37 13.99 3.25
N SER A 47 8.47 13.31 2.93
CA SER A 47 8.51 11.86 2.86
C SER A 47 9.87 11.32 3.26
N PHE A 48 9.88 10.08 3.78
CA PHE A 48 11.10 9.34 4.07
C PHE A 48 11.58 8.57 2.84
N PHE A 49 12.85 8.78 2.49
CA PHE A 49 13.54 8.00 1.46
C PHE A 49 14.73 7.23 2.06
N PRO A 50 15.07 6.05 1.52
CA PRO A 50 16.30 5.36 1.89
C PRO A 50 17.55 6.23 1.61
N PRO A 51 18.65 6.01 2.34
CA PRO A 51 19.91 6.71 2.09
C PRO A 51 20.39 6.45 0.67
N GLY A 52 20.91 7.48 0.01
CA GLY A 52 21.40 7.39 -1.38
C GLY A 52 20.31 7.53 -2.45
N VAL A 53 19.02 7.43 -2.11
CA VAL A 53 17.94 7.68 -3.06
C VAL A 53 17.74 9.19 -3.26
N ASN A 54 17.77 9.63 -4.52
CA ASN A 54 17.42 10.99 -4.92
C ASN A 54 16.08 10.98 -5.68
N PRO A 55 14.99 11.44 -5.07
CA PRO A 55 13.66 11.41 -5.70
C PRO A 55 13.55 12.27 -6.96
N ASN A 56 14.39 13.30 -7.14
CA ASN A 56 14.42 14.06 -8.40
C ASN A 56 14.90 13.22 -9.59
N LYS A 57 15.62 12.11 -9.33
CA LYS A 57 16.10 11.17 -10.35
C LYS A 57 15.28 9.88 -10.39
N HIS A 58 14.25 9.77 -9.57
CA HIS A 58 13.44 8.56 -9.46
C HIS A 58 12.13 8.72 -10.24
N ALA A 59 12.13 8.27 -11.50
CA ALA A 59 10.98 8.46 -12.40
C ALA A 59 9.67 7.90 -11.83
N VAL A 60 9.71 6.68 -11.27
CA VAL A 60 8.49 6.02 -10.74
C VAL A 60 7.87 6.79 -9.57
N ILE A 61 8.64 7.23 -8.58
CA ILE A 61 8.12 8.05 -7.47
C ILE A 61 7.42 9.31 -7.99
N ASN A 62 7.98 9.96 -9.01
CA ASN A 62 7.36 11.14 -9.61
C ASN A 62 6.08 10.79 -10.40
N GLN A 63 6.03 9.62 -11.05
CA GLN A 63 4.80 9.12 -11.68
C GLN A 63 3.72 8.78 -10.65
N MET A 64 4.08 8.14 -9.54
CA MET A 64 3.16 7.84 -8.44
C MET A 64 2.63 9.15 -7.86
N ARG A 65 3.50 10.10 -7.52
CA ARG A 65 3.12 11.43 -7.03
C ARG A 65 2.10 12.12 -7.94
N ALA A 66 2.43 12.27 -9.23
CA ALA A 66 1.54 12.92 -10.19
C ALA A 66 0.20 12.17 -10.33
N THR A 67 0.23 10.85 -10.23
CA THR A 67 -0.99 10.01 -10.26
C THR A 67 -1.83 10.20 -9.00
N ALA A 68 -1.20 10.33 -7.84
CA ALA A 68 -1.87 10.59 -6.56
C ALA A 68 -2.52 11.97 -6.57
N GLU A 69 -1.78 13.02 -6.94
CA GLU A 69 -2.29 14.40 -7.04
C GLU A 69 -3.49 14.52 -8.00
N LYS A 70 -3.53 13.70 -9.06
CA LYS A 70 -4.66 13.67 -10.00
C LYS A 70 -5.90 12.96 -9.44
N ASN A 71 -5.74 11.95 -8.58
CA ASN A 71 -6.82 11.04 -8.21
C ASN A 71 -7.29 11.18 -6.75
N VAL A 72 -6.49 11.78 -5.88
CA VAL A 72 -6.73 11.87 -4.43
C VAL A 72 -7.13 13.30 -4.07
N LYS A 73 -8.23 13.48 -3.33
CA LYS A 73 -8.76 14.81 -2.98
C LYS A 73 -8.52 15.22 -1.53
N HIS A 74 -8.60 14.28 -0.60
CA HIS A 74 -8.63 14.61 0.83
C HIS A 74 -7.34 14.28 1.57
N TYR A 75 -6.75 13.11 1.31
CA TYR A 75 -5.65 12.56 2.11
C TYR A 75 -4.44 12.24 1.25
N ILE A 76 -3.95 13.24 0.51
CA ILE A 76 -2.74 13.08 -0.32
C ILE A 76 -1.50 12.74 0.51
N ASN A 77 -1.50 13.09 1.80
CA ASN A 77 -0.43 12.75 2.73
C ASN A 77 -0.24 11.24 2.89
N ASP A 78 -1.24 10.39 2.62
CA ASP A 78 -1.05 8.93 2.62
C ASP A 78 0.08 8.51 1.64
N PHE A 79 0.15 9.16 0.48
CA PHE A 79 1.21 8.90 -0.50
C PHE A 79 2.60 9.30 0.04
N TYR A 80 2.68 10.51 0.61
CA TYR A 80 3.95 11.08 1.05
C TYR A 80 4.44 10.43 2.35
N HIS A 81 3.55 10.21 3.31
CA HIS A 81 3.92 9.76 4.65
C HIS A 81 4.07 8.24 4.73
N ILE A 82 3.30 7.49 3.93
CA ILE A 82 3.22 6.04 4.06
C ILE A 82 3.68 5.34 2.78
N ASP A 83 3.06 5.62 1.63
CA ASP A 83 3.28 4.79 0.44
C ASP A 83 4.72 4.85 -0.06
N THR A 84 5.35 6.02 -0.01
CA THR A 84 6.74 6.17 -0.45
C THR A 84 7.68 5.29 0.38
N TYR A 85 7.49 5.26 1.71
CA TYR A 85 8.28 4.39 2.58
C TYR A 85 8.03 2.90 2.26
N LEU A 86 6.76 2.52 2.17
CA LEU A 86 6.38 1.13 1.91
C LEU A 86 6.79 0.65 0.51
N TYR A 87 6.82 1.53 -0.49
CA TYR A 87 7.32 1.21 -1.82
C TYR A 87 8.78 0.72 -1.76
N PHE A 88 9.64 1.44 -1.03
CA PHE A 88 11.03 1.00 -0.87
C PHE A 88 11.14 -0.21 0.06
N LYS A 89 10.31 -0.30 1.10
CA LYS A 89 10.29 -1.47 2.00
C LYS A 89 9.93 -2.76 1.26
N TYR A 90 9.02 -2.69 0.29
CA TYR A 90 8.56 -3.84 -0.50
C TYR A 90 9.36 -4.05 -1.79
N ASP A 91 10.66 -3.74 -1.76
CA ASP A 91 11.57 -3.92 -2.89
C ASP A 91 11.05 -3.32 -4.21
N GLN A 92 10.33 -2.21 -4.10
CA GLN A 92 9.83 -1.42 -5.21
C GLN A 92 8.89 -2.18 -6.15
N THR A 93 8.30 -3.30 -5.70
CA THR A 93 7.34 -4.10 -6.48
C THR A 93 6.05 -4.25 -5.70
N VAL A 94 5.01 -3.52 -6.11
CA VAL A 94 3.77 -3.38 -5.33
C VAL A 94 2.51 -3.31 -6.20
N ILE A 95 1.38 -3.58 -5.58
CA ILE A 95 0.09 -3.08 -6.04
C ILE A 95 -0.22 -1.80 -5.27
N TRP A 96 -0.51 -0.73 -6.00
CA TRP A 96 -0.83 0.56 -5.43
C TRP A 96 -2.24 0.99 -5.85
N MET A 97 -3.01 1.49 -4.89
CA MET A 97 -4.39 1.92 -5.08
C MET A 97 -4.51 3.40 -4.76
N THR A 98 -5.04 4.18 -5.70
CA THR A 98 -5.48 5.55 -5.43
C THR A 98 -6.98 5.57 -5.18
N ARG A 99 -7.40 6.28 -4.15
CA ARG A 99 -8.80 6.50 -3.77
C ARG A 99 -9.05 8.00 -3.66
N GLU A 100 -10.31 8.42 -3.73
CA GLU A 100 -10.64 9.83 -3.48
C GLU A 100 -10.19 10.30 -2.08
N CYS A 101 -10.34 9.41 -1.09
CA CYS A 101 -9.95 9.62 0.30
C CYS A 101 -8.63 8.91 0.64
N GLY A 102 -7.59 9.11 -0.17
CA GLY A 102 -6.23 8.67 0.15
C GLY A 102 -5.70 7.57 -0.75
N THR A 103 -4.73 6.82 -0.26
CA THR A 103 -4.05 5.76 -1.03
C THR A 103 -3.84 4.51 -0.19
N ASN A 104 -3.50 3.40 -0.84
CA ASN A 104 -3.00 2.19 -0.17
C ASN A 104 -1.99 1.49 -1.05
N ILE A 105 -1.01 0.87 -0.43
CA ILE A 105 0.02 0.08 -1.09
C ILE A 105 0.06 -1.32 -0.49
N TYR A 106 0.21 -2.32 -1.35
CA TYR A 106 0.19 -3.72 -1.01
C TYR A 106 1.44 -4.40 -1.58
N PRO A 107 2.12 -5.25 -0.80
CA PRO A 107 3.29 -5.98 -1.28
C PRO A 107 2.94 -6.88 -2.46
N ALA A 108 3.74 -6.87 -3.53
CA ALA A 108 3.66 -7.90 -4.55
C ALA A 108 4.56 -9.06 -4.13
N GLN A 109 3.97 -10.19 -3.75
CA GLN A 109 4.69 -11.43 -3.43
C GLN A 109 5.64 -11.37 -2.21
N SER A 110 5.64 -10.28 -1.44
CA SER A 110 6.43 -10.10 -0.21
C SER A 110 5.60 -10.21 1.07
N ILE A 111 4.70 -11.20 1.12
CA ILE A 111 3.90 -11.50 2.32
C ILE A 111 4.74 -12.29 3.32
N GLU A 112 5.08 -11.63 4.43
CA GLU A 112 6.01 -12.14 5.45
C GLU A 112 5.38 -13.14 6.43
N SER A 113 4.06 -13.10 6.62
CA SER A 113 3.35 -13.96 7.58
C SER A 113 1.86 -14.13 7.23
N GLU A 114 1.19 -15.10 7.84
CA GLU A 114 -0.25 -15.31 7.62
C GLU A 114 -1.09 -14.14 8.16
N GLN A 115 -0.72 -13.58 9.31
CA GLN A 115 -1.36 -12.37 9.83
C GLN A 115 -1.20 -11.17 8.86
N HIS A 116 -0.03 -11.03 8.24
CA HIS A 116 0.19 -10.01 7.21
C HIS A 116 -0.68 -10.28 5.97
N ARG A 117 -0.82 -11.55 5.56
CA ARG A 117 -1.73 -11.96 4.48
C ARG A 117 -3.17 -11.58 4.77
N GLU A 118 -3.67 -11.89 5.97
CA GLU A 118 -5.03 -11.58 6.39
C GLU A 118 -5.30 -10.08 6.39
N SER A 119 -4.37 -9.29 6.92
CA SER A 119 -4.45 -7.83 6.93
C SER A 119 -4.52 -7.25 5.52
N VAL A 120 -3.59 -7.67 4.63
CA VAL A 120 -3.56 -7.25 3.22
C VAL A 120 -4.83 -7.67 2.51
N THR A 121 -5.28 -8.91 2.69
CA THR A 121 -6.50 -9.43 2.06
C THR A 121 -7.74 -8.66 2.50
N THR A 122 -7.86 -8.41 3.81
CA THR A 122 -9.00 -7.69 4.40
C THR A 122 -9.07 -6.26 3.88
N SER A 123 -7.95 -5.53 3.97
CA SER A 123 -7.87 -4.14 3.49
C SER A 123 -8.13 -4.03 1.99
N PHE A 124 -7.47 -4.88 1.18
CA PHE A 124 -7.67 -4.88 -0.27
C PHE A 124 -9.13 -5.16 -0.63
N ASN A 125 -9.74 -6.19 -0.04
CA ASN A 125 -11.15 -6.53 -0.26
C ASN A 125 -12.09 -5.40 0.15
N TYR A 126 -11.85 -4.80 1.32
CA TYR A 126 -12.67 -3.70 1.83
C TYR A 126 -12.78 -2.58 0.81
N TYR A 127 -11.67 -2.17 0.18
CA TYR A 127 -11.69 -1.07 -0.78
C TYR A 127 -12.15 -1.50 -2.19
N THR A 128 -11.86 -2.71 -2.64
CA THR A 128 -12.31 -3.15 -3.97
C THR A 128 -13.78 -3.55 -4.03
N ASN A 129 -14.37 -3.95 -2.91
CA ASN A 129 -15.75 -4.44 -2.87
C ASN A 129 -16.79 -3.32 -2.66
N GLN A 130 -16.35 -2.10 -2.34
CA GLN A 130 -17.26 -0.97 -2.14
C GLN A 130 -17.88 -0.41 -3.44
N GLY A 131 -17.52 -0.95 -4.62
CA GLY A 131 -18.08 -0.52 -5.89
C GLY A 131 -17.82 0.97 -6.21
N ARG A 132 -16.77 1.56 -5.63
CA ARG A 132 -16.42 2.96 -5.86
C ARG A 132 -15.62 3.08 -7.16
N ASP A 133 -16.22 3.71 -8.16
CA ASP A 133 -15.59 3.95 -9.48
C ASP A 133 -14.32 4.81 -9.41
N SER A 134 -14.13 5.56 -8.32
CA SER A 134 -12.94 6.39 -8.12
C SER A 134 -11.70 5.60 -7.69
N ASN A 135 -11.85 4.34 -7.26
CA ASN A 135 -10.72 3.51 -6.85
C ASN A 135 -9.98 2.99 -8.09
N LYS A 136 -8.72 3.39 -8.24
CA LYS A 136 -7.86 2.96 -9.36
C LYS A 136 -6.70 2.13 -8.83
N LEU A 137 -6.42 1.04 -9.52
CA LEU A 137 -5.35 0.09 -9.18
C LEU A 137 -4.22 0.20 -10.19
N TYR A 138 -2.99 0.15 -9.69
CA TYR A 138 -1.76 0.18 -10.47
C TYR A 138 -0.84 -0.95 -10.00
N LYS A 139 -0.19 -1.62 -10.95
CA LYS A 139 1.04 -2.35 -10.71
C LYS A 139 2.17 -1.32 -10.78
N VAL A 140 3.00 -1.28 -9.74
CA VAL A 140 4.18 -0.41 -9.71
C VAL A 140 5.41 -1.29 -9.54
N ASP A 141 6.40 -1.07 -10.40
CA ASP A 141 7.74 -1.64 -10.26
C ASP A 141 8.80 -0.51 -10.26
N ASN A 142 10.09 -0.83 -10.31
CA ASN A 142 11.15 0.19 -10.37
C ASN A 142 11.25 0.93 -11.71
N THR A 143 10.43 0.56 -12.71
CA THR A 143 10.44 1.18 -14.04
C THR A 143 9.19 2.01 -14.34
N GLN A 144 8.02 1.61 -13.85
CA GLN A 144 6.76 2.22 -14.29
C GLN A 144 5.60 2.07 -13.31
N VAL A 145 4.58 2.90 -13.52
CA VAL A 145 3.24 2.81 -12.91
C VAL A 145 2.23 2.43 -13.99
N VAL A 146 1.65 1.23 -13.92
CA VAL A 146 0.74 0.70 -14.96
C VAL A 146 -0.62 0.34 -14.37
N PRO A 147 -1.74 0.85 -14.93
CA PRO A 147 -3.08 0.47 -14.49
C PRO A 147 -3.30 -1.04 -14.57
N VAL A 148 -3.98 -1.61 -13.57
CA VAL A 148 -4.26 -3.05 -13.51
C VAL A 148 -5.69 -3.31 -13.04
N LYS A 149 -6.31 -4.37 -13.56
CA LYS A 149 -7.63 -4.82 -13.12
C LYS A 149 -7.53 -5.53 -11.76
N THR A 150 -8.60 -5.45 -10.97
CA THR A 150 -8.71 -6.06 -9.64
C THR A 150 -8.28 -7.53 -9.60
N ASP A 151 -8.76 -8.34 -10.55
CA ASP A 151 -8.40 -9.77 -10.63
C ASP A 151 -6.90 -10.01 -10.80
N LYS A 152 -6.24 -9.19 -11.62
CA LYS A 152 -4.81 -9.30 -11.85
C LYS A 152 -4.02 -8.77 -10.64
N ALA A 153 -4.49 -7.71 -9.98
CA ALA A 153 -3.92 -7.23 -8.72
C ALA A 153 -3.96 -8.32 -7.63
N ARG A 154 -5.08 -9.02 -7.46
CA ARG A 154 -5.22 -10.15 -6.52
C ARG A 154 -4.19 -11.24 -6.78
N GLN A 155 -4.00 -11.62 -8.04
CA GLN A 155 -2.99 -12.61 -8.44
C GLN A 155 -1.57 -12.15 -8.10
N ILE A 156 -1.25 -10.87 -8.32
CA ILE A 156 0.09 -10.32 -8.04
C ILE A 156 0.37 -10.28 -6.53
N ILE A 157 -0.62 -9.89 -5.72
CA ILE A 157 -0.50 -9.90 -4.26
C ILE A 157 -0.42 -11.34 -3.72
N GLY A 158 -1.03 -12.31 -4.43
CA GLY A 158 -1.11 -13.69 -4.00
C GLY A 158 -2.27 -13.95 -3.05
N ILE A 159 -3.40 -13.26 -3.25
CA ILE A 159 -4.65 -13.45 -2.50
C ILE A 159 -5.68 -14.17 -3.37
N ALA A 160 -6.39 -15.13 -2.79
CA ALA A 160 -7.43 -15.87 -3.50
C ALA A 160 -8.56 -14.94 -3.98
N ARG A 161 -9.24 -15.33 -5.06
CA ARG A 161 -10.51 -14.68 -5.43
C ARG A 161 -11.47 -14.84 -4.26
N SER A 162 -12.02 -13.74 -3.76
CA SER A 162 -13.12 -13.75 -2.79
C SER A 162 -14.36 -14.34 -3.47
N GLY A 163 -14.45 -15.67 -3.54
CA GLY A 163 -15.68 -16.38 -3.84
C GLY A 163 -16.51 -16.43 -2.56
N GLY A 164 -17.78 -15.99 -2.63
CA GLY A 164 -18.72 -16.10 -1.52
C GLY A 164 -18.72 -17.52 -0.92
N ASN A 165 -18.81 -17.58 0.41
CA ASN A 165 -18.96 -18.80 1.23
C ASN A 165 -18.42 -20.07 0.58
N ARG A 166 -17.09 -20.24 0.59
CA ARG A 166 -16.53 -21.60 0.58
C ARG A 166 -16.77 -22.18 1.96
N ILE A 167 -17.91 -22.84 2.12
CA ILE A 167 -18.12 -23.89 3.12
C ILE A 167 -16.88 -24.79 3.05
N SER A 168 -16.14 -24.85 4.14
CA SER A 168 -14.91 -25.64 4.25
C SER A 168 -15.20 -27.12 3.92
N ASP A 169 -14.22 -27.84 3.38
CA ASP A 169 -14.38 -29.28 3.11
C ASP A 169 -14.71 -30.08 4.39
N GLN A 170 -14.35 -29.54 5.56
CA GLN A 170 -14.75 -30.05 6.86
C GLN A 170 -16.26 -29.90 7.10
N GLU A 171 -16.84 -28.74 6.79
CA GLU A 171 -18.28 -28.49 6.91
C GLU A 171 -19.09 -29.30 5.86
N ARG A 172 -18.54 -29.51 4.65
CA ARG A 172 -19.16 -30.42 3.66
C ARG A 172 -19.18 -31.86 4.15
N ARG A 173 -18.08 -32.33 4.76
CA ARG A 173 -18.01 -33.68 5.36
C ARG A 173 -18.96 -33.82 6.54
N ASN A 174 -19.06 -32.81 7.40
CA ASN A 174 -19.97 -32.84 8.56
C ASN A 174 -21.45 -32.86 8.13
N SER A 175 -21.82 -32.16 7.05
CA SER A 175 -23.19 -32.16 6.51
C SER A 175 -23.55 -33.51 5.84
N ALA A 176 -22.60 -34.16 5.16
CA ALA A 176 -22.79 -35.49 4.59
C ALA A 176 -22.97 -36.59 5.66
N ILE A 177 -22.27 -36.48 6.79
CA ILE A 177 -22.41 -37.41 7.91
C ILE A 177 -23.77 -37.26 8.59
N GLN A 178 -24.27 -36.03 8.77
CA GLN A 178 -25.60 -35.80 9.36
C GLN A 178 -26.77 -36.31 8.51
N HIS A 179 -26.63 -36.31 7.17
CA HIS A 179 -27.64 -36.90 6.28
C HIS A 179 -27.64 -38.43 6.27
N THR A 180 -26.51 -39.07 6.60
CA THR A 180 -26.42 -40.54 6.64
C THR A 180 -26.98 -41.10 7.96
N ILE A 181 -26.92 -40.34 9.05
CA ILE A 181 -27.41 -40.78 10.38
C ILE A 181 -28.93 -40.63 10.55
N LYS A 182 -29.59 -39.77 9.76
CA LYS A 182 -31.05 -39.58 9.80
C LYS A 182 -31.85 -40.50 8.86
N GLY A 183 -31.18 -41.42 8.15
CA GLY A 183 -31.77 -42.33 7.17
C GLY A 183 -31.77 -43.80 7.57
N VAL A 184 -31.60 -44.12 8.86
CA VAL A 184 -31.71 -45.47 9.43
C VAL A 184 -32.77 -45.47 10.52
#